data_AF-A0A0E4D448-F1
#
_entry.id   AF-A0A0E4D448-F1
#
_cell.length_a   1.000
_cell.length_b   1.000
_cell.length_c   1.000
_cell.angle_alpha   90.00
_cell.angle_beta   90.00
_cell.angle_gamma   90.00
#
_symmetry.space_group_name_H-M   'P 1'
#
loop_
_entity.id
_entity.type
_entity.pdbx_description
1 polymer ?
#
loop_
_entity_poly.entity_id
_entity_poly.type
_entity_poly.pdbx_seq_one_letter_code
_entity_poly.pdbx_strand_id
1 'polypeptide(L)'
;MFGENSSTDGYDELGISLDYDSKDGVIALVFYEPAQVVFKEIDLFKLSASEAYKLMASLDKDIAVDGDGLTSFKFGIGFYEPNYEEEPFLPVEAIIIFIEGYYD
;
A
#
# COMPACT_ATOMS: atom_id res chain seq x y z
N MET A 1 6.08 -0.50 18.02
CA MET A 1 5.55 -1.84 18.41
C MET A 1 4.03 -1.81 18.58
N PHE A 2 3.32 -1.83 17.46
CA PHE A 2 1.89 -2.15 17.42
C PHE A 2 1.76 -3.65 17.69
N GLY A 3 1.11 -4.02 18.80
CA GLY A 3 1.15 -5.35 19.39
C GLY A 3 0.26 -6.40 18.72
N GLU A 4 0.50 -7.66 19.09
CA GLU A 4 -0.02 -8.97 18.61
C GLU A 4 -1.56 -9.17 18.54
N ASN A 5 -2.38 -8.12 18.52
CA ASN A 5 -3.82 -8.18 18.29
C ASN A 5 -4.27 -7.04 17.37
N SER A 6 -3.78 -7.01 16.13
CA SER A 6 -4.40 -6.16 15.11
C SER A 6 -5.70 -6.83 14.67
N SER A 7 -6.82 -6.33 15.19
CA SER A 7 -8.12 -6.62 14.57
C SER A 7 -8.07 -6.08 13.15
N THR A 8 -8.66 -6.80 12.20
CA THR A 8 -8.86 -6.32 10.84
C THR A 8 -10.33 -6.43 10.46
N ASP A 9 -10.84 -5.42 9.77
CA ASP A 9 -12.17 -5.47 9.14
C ASP A 9 -12.00 -5.51 7.63
N GLY A 10 -12.56 -6.54 6.99
CA GLY A 10 -12.55 -6.72 5.55
C GLY A 10 -13.89 -6.34 4.90
N TYR A 11 -13.82 -5.58 3.82
CA TYR A 11 -14.92 -5.21 2.93
C TYR A 11 -14.59 -5.69 1.52
N ASP A 12 -14.61 -7.02 1.32
CA ASP A 12 -14.14 -7.66 0.08
C ASP A 12 -14.86 -7.18 -1.19
N GLU A 13 -16.17 -6.90 -1.10
CA GLU A 13 -16.94 -6.38 -2.24
C GLU A 13 -16.45 -4.99 -2.70
N LEU A 14 -15.77 -4.25 -1.81
CA LEU A 14 -15.17 -2.95 -2.10
C LEU A 14 -13.66 -3.04 -2.33
N GLY A 15 -13.02 -4.16 -2.00
CA GLY A 15 -11.57 -4.36 -2.09
C GLY A 15 -10.79 -3.59 -1.02
N ILE A 16 -11.29 -3.56 0.23
CA ILE A 16 -10.69 -2.76 1.32
C ILE A 16 -10.59 -3.61 2.58
N SER A 17 -9.42 -3.62 3.22
CA SER A 17 -9.21 -4.08 4.60
C SER A 17 -8.71 -2.93 5.47
N LEU A 18 -9.12 -2.89 6.73
CA LEU A 18 -8.72 -1.88 7.71
C LEU A 18 -7.90 -2.53 8.81
N ASP A 19 -6.78 -1.91 9.16
CA ASP A 19 -5.97 -2.27 10.31
C ASP A 19 -6.21 -1.28 11.45
N TYR A 20 -6.36 -1.81 12.67
CA TYR A 20 -6.60 -1.01 13.88
C TYR A 20 -5.45 -1.10 14.88
N ASP A 21 -5.24 -0.03 15.64
CA ASP A 21 -4.41 -0.06 16.84
C ASP A 21 -5.17 -0.66 18.05
N SER A 22 -4.46 -0.81 19.16
CA SER A 22 -5.01 -1.31 20.44
C SER A 22 -6.10 -0.43 21.07
N LYS A 23 -6.41 0.74 20.50
CA LYS A 23 -7.46 1.67 20.95
C LYS A 23 -8.59 1.79 19.91
N ASP A 24 -8.67 0.84 18.98
CA ASP A 24 -9.65 0.78 17.88
C ASP A 24 -9.55 1.98 16.90
N GLY A 25 -8.37 2.62 16.83
CA GLY A 25 -8.08 3.65 15.83
C GLY A 25 -7.56 3.01 14.54
N VAL A 26 -8.09 3.41 13.38
CA VAL A 26 -7.59 2.95 12.07
C VAL A 26 -6.19 3.50 11.82
N ILE A 27 -5.23 2.61 11.56
CA ILE A 27 -3.82 2.95 11.34
C ILE A 27 -3.33 2.66 9.92
N ALA A 28 -4.00 1.74 9.21
CA ALA A 28 -3.78 1.51 7.80
C ALA A 28 -5.06 1.07 7.09
N LEU A 29 -5.10 1.36 5.79
CA LEU A 29 -6.09 0.86 4.83
C LEU A 29 -5.33 0.08 3.77
N VAL A 30 -5.72 -1.18 3.56
CA VAL A 30 -5.17 -2.03 2.51
C VAL A 30 -6.22 -2.13 1.41
N PHE A 31 -5.88 -1.64 0.23
CA PHE A 31 -6.73 -1.70 -0.96
C PHE A 31 -6.24 -2.81 -1.88
N TYR A 32 -7.17 -3.54 -2.49
CA TYR A 32 -6.95 -4.57 -3.50
C TYR A 32 -8.11 -4.54 -4.51
N GLU A 33 -8.04 -5.30 -5.60
CA GLU A 33 -9.17 -5.36 -6.55
C GLU A 33 -10.48 -5.74 -5.82
N PRO A 34 -11.62 -5.06 -6.07
CA PRO A 34 -11.89 -4.12 -7.17
C PRO A 34 -11.75 -2.63 -6.81
N ALA A 35 -11.04 -2.27 -5.73
CA ALA A 35 -10.94 -0.90 -5.27
C ALA A 35 -10.33 0.05 -6.33
N GLN A 36 -10.68 1.33 -6.23
CA GLN A 36 -10.06 2.39 -7.03
C GLN A 36 -9.30 3.34 -6.10
N VAL A 37 -7.99 3.47 -6.32
CA VAL A 37 -7.12 4.34 -5.53
C VAL A 37 -6.51 5.40 -6.45
N VAL A 38 -6.96 6.65 -6.28
CA VAL A 38 -6.51 7.78 -7.11
C VAL A 38 -5.53 8.66 -6.34
N PHE A 39 -4.31 8.78 -6.86
CA PHE A 39 -3.28 9.68 -6.33
C PHE A 39 -2.81 10.64 -7.43
N LYS A 40 -2.90 11.95 -7.18
CA LYS A 40 -2.55 12.99 -8.17
C LYS A 40 -3.20 12.77 -9.53
N GLU A 41 -4.51 12.48 -9.53
CA GLU A 41 -5.33 12.22 -10.73
C GLU A 41 -4.98 10.92 -11.47
N ILE A 42 -4.08 10.09 -10.92
CA ILE A 42 -3.69 8.80 -11.49
C ILE A 42 -4.32 7.69 -10.67
N ASP A 43 -5.03 6.79 -11.34
CA ASP A 43 -5.55 5.55 -10.77
C ASP A 43 -4.41 4.53 -10.66
N LEU A 44 -3.98 4.24 -9.43
CA LEU A 44 -2.76 3.49 -9.17
C LEU A 44 -2.88 2.01 -9.59
N PHE A 45 -4.08 1.42 -9.52
CA PHE A 45 -4.33 0.05 -9.99
C PHE A 45 -4.34 -0.08 -11.53
N LYS A 46 -4.32 1.05 -12.27
CA LYS A 46 -4.17 1.04 -13.72
C LYS A 46 -2.72 1.10 -14.20
N LEU A 47 -1.79 1.26 -13.28
CA LEU A 47 -0.36 1.20 -13.56
C LEU A 47 0.13 -0.24 -13.38
N SER A 48 1.12 -0.65 -14.16
CA SER A 48 1.94 -1.79 -13.77
C SER A 48 2.76 -1.45 -12.52
N ALA A 49 3.19 -2.45 -11.76
CA ALA A 49 4.06 -2.29 -10.61
C ALA A 49 5.33 -1.51 -10.98
N SER A 50 5.94 -1.80 -12.12
CA SER A 50 7.11 -1.06 -12.60
C SER A 50 6.84 0.44 -12.87
N GLU A 51 5.63 0.79 -13.32
CA GLU A 51 5.21 2.18 -13.53
C GLU A 51 4.88 2.87 -12.21
N ALA A 52 4.19 2.17 -11.30
CA ALA A 52 3.90 2.67 -9.95
C ALA A 52 5.20 2.97 -9.18
N TYR A 53 6.20 2.09 -9.27
CA TYR A 53 7.51 2.29 -8.64
C TYR A 53 8.23 3.49 -9.22
N LYS A 54 8.26 3.63 -10.55
CA LYS A 54 8.85 4.80 -11.23
C LYS A 54 8.14 6.10 -10.84
N LEU A 55 6.81 6.08 -10.76
CA LEU A 55 6.01 7.22 -10.31
C LEU A 55 6.43 7.61 -8.90
N MET A 56 6.46 6.66 -7.96
CA MET A 56 6.80 6.96 -6.57
C MET A 56 8.25 7.46 -6.43
N ALA A 57 9.22 6.80 -7.08
CA ALA A 57 10.62 7.23 -7.12
C ALA A 57 10.83 8.63 -7.75
N SER A 58 9.90 9.07 -8.60
CA SER A 58 9.94 10.43 -9.17
C SER A 58 9.49 11.50 -8.16
N LEU A 59 8.58 11.15 -7.25
CA LEU A 59 7.92 12.04 -6.28
C LEU A 59 8.59 12.03 -4.90
N ASP A 60 9.19 10.89 -4.55
CA ASP A 60 9.89 10.62 -3.31
C ASP A 60 11.26 9.98 -3.61
N LYS A 61 12.33 10.60 -3.11
CA LYS A 61 13.71 10.12 -3.33
C LYS A 61 14.16 9.15 -2.25
N ASP A 62 13.39 9.05 -1.17
CA ASP A 62 13.71 8.26 0.01
C ASP A 62 12.76 7.06 0.15
N ILE A 63 12.23 6.56 -0.99
CA ILE A 63 11.44 5.32 -1.02
C ILE A 63 12.27 4.15 -0.48
N ALA A 64 11.65 3.32 0.35
CA ALA A 64 12.19 2.04 0.77
C ALA A 64 11.67 0.94 -0.16
N VAL A 65 12.54 0.07 -0.64
CA VAL A 65 12.17 -1.10 -1.44
C VAL A 65 12.78 -2.32 -0.78
N ASP A 66 11.97 -3.35 -0.58
CA ASP A 66 12.36 -4.63 -0.03
C ASP A 66 11.78 -5.78 -0.87
N GLY A 67 11.80 -7.01 -0.34
CA GLY A 67 11.33 -8.19 -1.06
C GLY A 67 9.81 -8.27 -1.23
N ASP A 68 9.05 -7.54 -0.40
CA ASP A 68 7.58 -7.60 -0.41
C ASP A 68 6.97 -6.38 -1.11
N GLY A 69 7.75 -5.31 -1.30
CA GLY A 69 7.38 -4.25 -2.21
C GLY A 69 8.09 -2.92 -2.01
N LEU A 70 7.33 -1.83 -2.13
CA LEU A 70 7.83 -0.45 -2.02
C LEU A 70 7.03 0.33 -0.98
N THR A 71 7.73 1.13 -0.17
CA THR A 71 7.13 2.03 0.82
C THR A 71 7.63 3.46 0.65
N SER A 72 6.70 4.42 0.55
CA SER A 72 6.95 5.86 0.68
C SER A 72 6.40 6.37 2.01
N PHE A 73 7.29 6.57 2.98
CA PHE A 73 6.96 7.17 4.28
C PHE A 73 6.49 8.62 4.16
N LYS A 74 7.02 9.35 3.17
CA LYS A 74 6.65 10.74 2.89
C LYS A 74 5.16 10.91 2.59
N PHE A 75 4.58 9.95 1.87
CA PHE A 75 3.17 10.00 1.47
C PHE A 75 2.27 9.05 2.28
N GLY A 76 2.84 8.16 3.10
CA GLY A 76 2.10 7.12 3.78
C GLY A 76 1.50 6.11 2.80
N ILE A 77 2.25 5.75 1.74
CA ILE A 77 1.79 4.86 0.67
C ILE A 77 2.78 3.69 0.53
N GLY A 78 2.26 2.47 0.60
CA GLY A 78 2.95 1.23 0.31
C GLY A 78 2.34 0.53 -0.90
N PHE A 79 3.18 -0.13 -1.69
CA PHE A 79 2.79 -1.09 -2.71
C PHE A 79 3.26 -2.44 -2.26
N TYR A 80 2.32 -3.37 -2.08
CA TYR A 80 2.61 -4.77 -1.83
C TYR A 80 2.64 -5.48 -3.18
N GLU A 81 3.81 -6.02 -3.51
CA GLU A 81 4.09 -6.69 -4.77
C GLU A 81 5.23 -7.71 -4.56
N PRO A 82 4.95 -8.85 -3.90
CA PRO A 82 5.97 -9.84 -3.55
C PRO A 82 6.52 -10.58 -4.78
N ASN A 83 5.83 -10.51 -5.92
CA ASN A 83 6.22 -11.14 -7.19
C ASN A 83 6.81 -10.13 -8.19
N TYR A 84 7.30 -8.98 -7.70
CA TYR A 84 7.78 -7.88 -8.56
C TYR A 84 8.85 -8.32 -9.58
N GLU A 85 9.77 -9.19 -9.19
CA GLU A 85 10.88 -9.61 -10.05
C GLU A 85 10.38 -10.52 -11.20
N GLU A 86 9.36 -11.32 -10.94
CA GLU A 86 8.73 -12.23 -11.91
C GLU A 86 7.67 -11.53 -12.78
N GLU A 87 6.87 -10.64 -12.19
CA GLU A 87 5.65 -10.08 -12.80
C GLU A 87 5.58 -8.53 -12.76
N PRO A 88 6.65 -7.78 -13.10
CA PRO A 88 6.71 -6.31 -12.92
C PRO A 88 5.73 -5.52 -13.80
N PHE A 89 5.08 -6.18 -14.75
CA PHE A 89 4.16 -5.59 -15.71
C PHE A 89 2.69 -5.79 -15.34
N LEU A 90 2.39 -6.56 -14.29
CA LEU A 90 1.05 -6.61 -13.69
C LEU A 90 0.84 -5.41 -12.74
N PRO A 91 -0.40 -5.03 -12.43
CA PRO A 91 -0.69 -4.09 -11.35
C PRO A 91 -0.16 -4.61 -10.01
N VAL A 92 0.11 -3.70 -9.08
CA VAL A 92 0.46 -4.07 -7.71
C VAL A 92 -0.67 -4.88 -7.06
N GLU A 93 -0.33 -5.95 -6.34
CA GLU A 93 -1.33 -6.80 -5.66
C GLU A 93 -2.18 -6.01 -4.65
N ALA A 94 -1.55 -5.12 -3.88
CA ALA A 94 -2.26 -4.24 -2.96
C ALA A 94 -1.58 -2.88 -2.78
N ILE A 95 -2.39 -1.89 -2.39
CA ILE A 95 -1.93 -0.55 -2.03
C ILE A 95 -2.26 -0.31 -0.56
N ILE A 96 -1.26 0.05 0.22
CA ILE A 96 -1.40 0.29 1.66
C ILE A 96 -1.32 1.80 1.90
N ILE A 97 -2.33 2.38 2.53
CA ILE A 97 -2.33 3.77 2.98
C ILE A 97 -2.27 3.79 4.50
N PHE A 98 -1.23 4.39 5.07
CA PHE A 98 -0.92 4.25 6.50
C PHE A 98 -0.56 5.58 7.16
N ILE A 99 -0.75 5.65 8.48
CA ILE A 99 -0.39 6.83 9.28
C ILE A 99 1.12 6.89 9.55
N GLU A 100 1.63 8.08 9.89
CA GLU A 100 3.00 8.22 10.37
C GLU A 100 3.26 7.30 11.57
N GLY A 101 4.40 6.60 11.53
CA GLY A 101 4.82 5.66 12.56
C GLY A 101 4.25 4.25 12.45
N TYR A 102 3.40 3.93 11.45
CA TYR A 102 2.84 2.57 11.29
C TYR A 102 3.90 1.45 11.26
N TYR A 103 5.06 1.71 10.66
CA TYR A 103 6.18 0.75 10.59
C TYR A 103 7.24 0.90 11.71
N ASP A 104 6.95 1.69 12.77
CA ASP A 104 7.87 1.92 13.92
C ASP A 104 7.79 0.89 15.07
#